data_AF-A0A2T0BP72-F1
#
_entry.id   AF-A0A2T0BP72-F1
#
_cell.length_a   1.000
_cell.length_b   1.000
_cell.length_c   1.000
_cell.angle_alpha   90.00
_cell.angle_beta   90.00
_cell.angle_gamma   90.00
#
_symmetry.space_group_name_H-M   'P 1'
#
loop_
_entity.id
_entity.type
_entity.pdbx_description
1 polymer ?
#
loop_
_entity_poly.entity_id
_entity_poly.type
_entity_poly.pdbx_seq_one_letter_code
_entity_poly.pdbx_strand_id
1 'polypeptide(L)'
;MKKYLRKYAGFTMLLLLSLCFTFTWNPSDARASGNNNYTIVDSQITADNIYPFQNGLAKFRSGNFYGLMDKNGKIKTNPEFTSIESFKNGYAKIYKGTKIGFADENGNIAVQPQYENAGDFSKEGLAPINSDSKWGFINTRGDIVIKPEFDAVYGSQQGFMRVRKGGKYGFVDSRGNIFSDCKYDNAYDFQEGYAAVKINNSWGLIDTNGSFKSFDFDEIKSPVLGLVPVKTGDKWGLCDMSGKIVLEPKYKDISYLSKNLIKVSSGGKYGVIDKNGRLILNLSYDSITPASGGLSQIVKNGKCGIIDDSGKTIVKPELDWIDSYHEGKAIITSHGRYGFINTKGEIKYMPEFDKIYAFSEGLARVQKGSKWGFINENGDTIIDTVFDNASDFSQGYAAVKKNTGSAGIEDSGDAALIKKYIKWGYIDRLGSTFISYDFDSASPFDGDTALVLQDNKCSTIKISDIKSMQSLSTADPYKVWKIKFSKPIDDKAVKNEDDDTVINNIDMTMTDNIKVTDKNGKYVDVSFSLEAPNVITINPPYEGYETSQDYTITILSNNKYNIRDKDGNTLKPSIIEIPFSIVN
;
A
#
# COMPACT_ATOMS: atom_id res chain seq x y z
N MET A 1 -70.13 -15.59 -15.64
CA MET A 1 -70.69 -14.31 -16.14
C MET A 1 -71.08 -13.47 -14.93
N LYS A 2 -70.23 -12.55 -14.45
CA LYS A 2 -70.31 -11.14 -14.89
C LYS A 2 -71.76 -10.73 -15.23
N LYS A 3 -72.48 -10.17 -14.25
CA LYS A 3 -73.23 -8.90 -14.37
C LYS A 3 -73.97 -8.66 -13.04
N TYR A 4 -73.42 -7.84 -12.16
CA TYR A 4 -73.48 -6.36 -12.16
C TYR A 4 -74.88 -5.80 -11.86
N LEU A 5 -74.86 -4.81 -10.95
CA LEU A 5 -75.68 -3.58 -10.94
C LEU A 5 -77.08 -3.61 -10.31
N ARG A 6 -77.13 -3.11 -9.06
CA ARG A 6 -78.07 -2.11 -8.50
C ARG A 6 -77.55 -1.81 -7.06
N LYS A 7 -76.97 -0.66 -6.64
CA LYS A 7 -77.23 0.78 -6.91
C LYS A 7 -78.75 1.05 -6.79
N TYR A 8 -79.30 1.85 -5.87
CA TYR A 8 -78.83 3.06 -5.19
C TYR A 8 -79.86 3.54 -4.12
N ALA A 9 -79.44 4.50 -3.28
CA ALA A 9 -80.24 5.50 -2.54
C ALA A 9 -80.93 5.04 -1.24
N GLY A 10 -80.83 5.71 -0.10
CA GLY A 10 -80.22 6.99 0.28
C GLY A 10 -80.61 7.32 1.75
N PHE A 11 -80.10 8.46 2.27
CA PHE A 11 -80.30 9.08 3.60
C PHE A 11 -79.42 8.57 4.76
N THR A 12 -78.72 9.37 5.60
CA THR A 12 -78.39 10.82 5.66
C THR A 12 -77.29 11.04 6.72
N MET A 13 -76.24 11.78 6.33
CA MET A 13 -75.45 12.79 7.06
C MET A 13 -75.50 12.91 8.61
N LEU A 14 -74.35 12.79 9.31
CA LEU A 14 -73.75 13.85 10.18
C LEU A 14 -72.33 13.50 10.74
N LEU A 15 -71.33 14.18 10.18
CA LEU A 15 -70.14 14.82 10.78
C LEU A 15 -69.05 14.08 11.63
N LEU A 16 -67.81 14.31 11.15
CA LEU A 16 -66.52 14.55 11.86
C LEU A 16 -65.91 13.45 12.74
N LEU A 17 -64.91 12.74 12.21
CA LEU A 17 -63.47 12.98 12.49
C LEU A 17 -62.60 11.98 11.72
N SER A 18 -61.51 12.52 11.19
CA SER A 18 -60.53 11.94 10.30
C SER A 18 -59.79 10.72 10.85
N LEU A 19 -59.55 9.70 10.02
CA LEU A 19 -58.37 8.84 10.03
C LEU A 19 -58.31 8.02 8.71
N CYS A 20 -57.90 8.69 7.63
CA CYS A 20 -57.37 7.99 6.45
C CYS A 20 -55.88 7.74 6.72
N PHE A 21 -55.52 6.49 7.01
CA PHE A 21 -54.14 6.03 6.90
C PHE A 21 -53.79 5.93 5.42
N THR A 22 -53.23 7.01 4.86
CA THR A 22 -52.37 6.92 3.69
C THR A 22 -50.98 6.53 4.18
N PHE A 23 -50.52 5.32 3.84
CA PHE A 23 -49.12 4.94 3.95
C PHE A 23 -48.32 5.77 2.94
N THR A 24 -47.88 6.94 3.35
CA THR A 24 -46.81 7.69 2.66
C THR A 24 -45.49 7.12 3.15
N TRP A 25 -44.81 6.37 2.29
CA TRP A 25 -43.42 6.00 2.47
C TRP A 25 -42.58 7.27 2.30
N ASN A 26 -41.97 7.74 3.38
CA ASN A 26 -41.18 8.97 3.42
C ASN A 26 -39.68 8.56 3.42
N PRO A 27 -38.90 8.77 2.34
CA PRO A 27 -37.49 8.44 2.32
C PRO A 27 -36.67 9.63 2.83
N SER A 28 -36.76 9.91 4.14
CA SER A 28 -35.90 10.89 4.81
C SER A 28 -36.16 10.83 6.30
N ASP A 29 -35.53 9.88 6.99
CA ASP A 29 -35.17 9.93 8.42
C ASP A 29 -34.75 8.52 8.89
N ALA A 30 -33.75 7.93 8.22
CA ALA A 30 -32.82 7.09 8.95
C ALA A 30 -31.84 8.04 9.65
N ARG A 31 -32.33 8.77 10.66
CA ARG A 31 -31.44 9.39 11.64
C ARG A 31 -30.57 8.25 12.16
N ALA A 32 -29.25 8.38 12.04
CA ALA A 32 -28.31 7.51 12.72
C ALA A 32 -28.79 7.40 14.17
N SER A 33 -29.35 6.25 14.53
CA SER A 33 -29.70 5.93 15.92
C SER A 33 -28.42 6.15 16.70
N GLY A 34 -28.43 7.05 17.68
CA GLY A 34 -27.23 7.56 18.38
C GLY A 34 -26.15 6.50 18.54
N ASN A 35 -25.19 6.50 17.63
CA ASN A 35 -24.07 5.58 17.66
C ASN A 35 -23.03 6.26 18.55
N ASN A 36 -22.93 5.86 19.82
CA ASN A 36 -21.93 6.37 20.78
C ASN A 36 -20.49 5.92 20.44
N ASN A 37 -20.27 5.48 19.21
CA ASN A 37 -19.11 4.74 18.74
C ASN A 37 -18.13 5.63 17.97
N TYR A 38 -18.48 6.90 17.77
CA TYR A 38 -17.56 7.91 17.28
C TYR A 38 -17.85 9.29 17.89
N THR A 39 -16.86 10.16 17.82
CA THR A 39 -16.97 11.57 18.18
C THR A 39 -16.45 12.44 17.05
N ILE A 40 -17.12 13.55 16.78
CA ILE A 40 -16.66 14.57 15.84
C ILE A 40 -16.11 15.73 16.66
N VAL A 41 -14.87 16.11 16.39
CA VAL A 41 -14.21 17.25 17.03
C VAL A 41 -13.89 18.26 15.94
N ASP A 42 -14.60 19.39 15.99
CA ASP A 42 -14.37 20.49 15.06
C ASP A 42 -13.00 21.11 15.29
N SER A 43 -12.24 21.21 14.21
CA SER A 43 -11.01 21.99 14.23
C SER A 43 -11.33 23.45 13.97
N GLN A 44 -10.47 24.35 14.44
CA GLN A 44 -10.55 25.78 14.08
C GLN A 44 -9.94 26.06 12.69
N ILE A 45 -9.79 25.02 11.84
CA ILE A 45 -9.08 25.09 10.57
C ILE A 45 -10.09 25.22 9.43
N THR A 46 -9.82 26.18 8.53
CA THR A 46 -10.46 26.25 7.23
C THR A 46 -9.54 25.71 6.13
N ALA A 47 -10.07 24.80 5.32
CA ALA A 47 -9.34 24.15 4.23
C ALA A 47 -10.23 23.99 3.00
N ASP A 48 -9.64 24.08 1.81
CA ASP A 48 -10.31 23.77 0.55
C ASP A 48 -10.27 22.27 0.24
N ASN A 49 -9.26 21.58 0.78
CA ASN A 49 -9.13 20.14 0.63
C ASN A 49 -8.29 19.52 1.75
N ILE A 50 -8.54 18.24 2.03
CA ILE A 50 -7.81 17.41 2.98
C ILE A 50 -7.30 16.16 2.27
N TYR A 51 -6.18 15.63 2.74
CA TYR A 51 -5.55 14.42 2.21
C TYR A 51 -5.40 13.38 3.32
N PRO A 52 -5.30 12.07 2.97
CA PRO A 52 -5.08 11.02 3.95
C PRO A 52 -3.85 11.30 4.83
N PHE A 53 -3.90 10.80 6.06
CA PHE A 53 -2.75 10.85 6.96
C PHE A 53 -1.57 10.05 6.40
N GLN A 54 -0.37 10.54 6.68
CA GLN A 54 0.90 9.88 6.44
C GLN A 54 1.75 10.09 7.70
N ASN A 55 2.14 9.00 8.37
CA ASN A 55 2.89 9.03 9.63
C ASN A 55 2.24 9.94 10.70
N GLY A 56 0.91 9.84 10.86
CA GLY A 56 0.17 10.59 11.89
C GLY A 56 -0.08 12.08 11.58
N LEU A 57 0.38 12.58 10.43
CA LEU A 57 0.08 13.92 9.94
C LEU A 57 -0.72 13.89 8.64
N ALA A 58 -1.70 14.76 8.52
CA ALA A 58 -2.44 14.96 7.28
C ALA A 58 -2.04 16.27 6.62
N LYS A 59 -1.83 16.20 5.31
CA LYS A 59 -1.73 17.39 4.46
C LYS A 59 -3.12 17.98 4.27
N PHE A 60 -3.21 19.30 4.31
CA PHE A 60 -4.42 20.05 3.93
C PHE A 60 -4.05 21.23 3.02
N ARG A 61 -4.99 21.66 2.18
CA ARG A 61 -4.82 22.83 1.30
C ARG A 61 -5.70 23.96 1.77
N SER A 62 -5.14 25.16 1.89
CA SER A 62 -5.87 26.40 2.15
C SER A 62 -5.40 27.45 1.14
N GLY A 63 -6.30 27.88 0.26
CA GLY A 63 -5.97 28.64 -0.94
C GLY A 63 -5.01 27.86 -1.85
N ASN A 64 -3.88 28.48 -2.19
CA ASN A 64 -2.84 27.90 -3.03
C ASN A 64 -1.74 27.17 -2.25
N PHE A 65 -1.86 27.11 -0.92
CA PHE A 65 -0.80 26.61 -0.05
C PHE A 65 -1.21 25.37 0.73
N TYR A 66 -0.22 24.59 1.11
CA TYR A 66 -0.34 23.35 1.87
C TYR A 66 0.25 23.51 3.26
N GLY A 67 -0.43 22.93 4.24
CA GLY A 67 0.01 22.79 5.62
C GLY A 67 -0.13 21.35 6.11
N LEU A 68 0.27 21.10 7.35
CA LEU A 68 0.18 19.81 8.04
C LEU A 68 -0.58 19.96 9.34
N MET A 69 -1.41 18.98 9.66
CA MET A 69 -2.14 18.89 10.92
C MET A 69 -2.08 17.48 11.50
N ASP A 70 -2.18 17.39 12.83
CA ASP A 70 -2.18 16.09 13.53
C ASP A 70 -3.56 15.44 13.59
N LYS A 71 -3.60 14.21 14.12
CA LYS A 71 -4.82 13.44 14.37
C LYS A 71 -5.82 14.07 15.36
N ASN A 72 -5.45 15.17 16.02
CA ASN A 72 -6.38 15.93 16.86
C ASN A 72 -6.94 17.17 16.12
N GLY A 73 -6.62 17.33 14.82
CA GLY A 73 -7.03 18.47 14.03
C GLY A 73 -6.29 19.73 14.40
N LYS A 74 -5.10 19.64 15.02
CA LYS A 74 -4.26 20.79 15.34
C LYS A 74 -3.28 21.04 14.20
N ILE A 75 -3.22 22.28 13.70
CA ILE A 75 -2.18 22.70 12.75
C ILE A 75 -0.81 22.52 13.40
N LYS A 76 0.05 21.73 12.76
CA LYS A 76 1.47 21.61 13.08
C LYS A 76 2.32 22.50 12.18
N THR A 77 1.92 22.59 10.91
CA THR A 77 2.58 23.40 9.90
C THR A 77 1.54 24.27 9.21
N ASN A 78 1.73 25.59 9.29
CA ASN A 78 0.82 26.55 8.65
C ASN A 78 0.79 26.38 7.12
N PRO A 79 -0.34 26.67 6.46
CA PRO A 79 -0.44 26.56 5.01
C PRO A 79 0.30 27.71 4.31
N GLU A 80 1.59 27.51 4.05
CA GLU A 80 2.44 28.48 3.32
C GLU A 80 3.32 27.84 2.23
N PHE A 81 3.23 26.51 2.05
CA PHE A 81 4.06 25.75 1.12
C PHE A 81 3.34 25.49 -0.20
N THR A 82 4.03 25.61 -1.32
CA THR A 82 3.49 25.29 -2.65
C THR A 82 3.33 23.78 -2.86
N SER A 83 4.10 22.97 -2.14
CA SER A 83 3.96 21.51 -2.10
C SER A 83 4.56 20.93 -0.83
N ILE A 84 4.02 19.80 -0.39
CA ILE A 84 4.59 18.94 0.66
C ILE A 84 4.54 17.51 0.11
N GLU A 85 5.72 16.90 -0.02
CA GLU A 85 5.89 15.51 -0.44
C GLU A 85 5.62 14.52 0.69
N SER A 86 5.56 13.23 0.37
CA SER A 86 5.42 12.17 1.37
C SER A 86 6.65 12.04 2.26
N PHE A 87 6.41 11.64 3.50
CA PHE A 87 7.47 11.39 4.48
C PHE A 87 8.33 10.19 4.07
N LYS A 88 9.65 10.35 4.18
CA LYS A 88 10.64 9.28 4.03
C LYS A 88 11.69 9.43 5.13
N ASN A 89 11.99 8.34 5.82
CA ASN A 89 12.93 8.31 6.95
C ASN A 89 12.65 9.43 8.00
N GLY A 90 11.37 9.71 8.28
CA GLY A 90 10.94 10.71 9.26
C GLY A 90 10.80 12.16 8.76
N TYR A 91 11.12 12.44 7.49
CA TYR A 91 11.10 13.81 6.95
C TYR A 91 10.34 13.91 5.62
N ALA A 92 9.63 15.01 5.43
CA ALA A 92 8.98 15.37 4.16
C ALA A 92 9.68 16.58 3.53
N LYS A 93 9.91 16.53 2.22
CA LYS A 93 10.35 17.72 1.46
C LYS A 93 9.21 18.71 1.35
N ILE A 94 9.47 19.96 1.72
CA ILE A 94 8.54 21.08 1.64
C ILE A 94 9.05 22.11 0.64
N TYR A 95 8.13 22.67 -0.14
CA TYR A 95 8.45 23.58 -1.23
C TYR A 95 7.85 24.96 -0.97
N LYS A 96 8.66 26.01 -1.15
CA LYS A 96 8.18 27.39 -1.22
C LYS A 96 8.66 28.00 -2.54
N GLY A 97 7.75 28.03 -3.52
CA GLY A 97 8.13 28.27 -4.91
C GLY A 97 8.95 27.09 -5.43
N THR A 98 10.19 27.35 -5.89
CA THR A 98 11.13 26.33 -6.36
C THR A 98 12.13 25.87 -5.31
N LYS A 99 12.18 26.52 -4.14
CA LYS A 99 13.14 26.20 -3.09
C LYS A 99 12.63 25.07 -2.20
N ILE A 100 13.55 24.20 -1.79
CA ILE A 100 13.29 22.99 -1.00
C ILE A 100 13.79 23.17 0.43
N GLY A 101 12.97 22.73 1.38
CA GLY A 101 13.29 22.55 2.80
C GLY A 101 12.74 21.22 3.30
N PHE A 102 12.73 21.03 4.62
CA PHE A 102 12.28 19.79 5.25
C PHE A 102 11.40 20.04 6.48
N ALA A 103 10.32 19.27 6.59
CA ALA A 103 9.51 19.15 7.79
C ALA A 103 9.67 17.75 8.40
N ASP A 104 9.69 17.66 9.73
CA ASP A 104 9.71 16.38 10.45
C ASP A 104 8.30 15.78 10.60
N GLU A 105 8.22 14.54 11.07
CA GLU A 105 6.95 13.81 11.33
C GLU A 105 6.09 14.40 12.46
N ASN A 106 6.59 15.40 13.18
CA ASN A 106 5.81 16.18 14.14
C ASN A 106 5.25 17.47 13.52
N GLY A 107 5.62 17.76 12.27
CA GLY A 107 5.24 18.95 11.50
C GLY A 107 6.08 20.17 11.85
N ASN A 108 7.22 20.00 12.53
CA ASN A 108 8.17 21.08 12.73
C ASN A 108 8.99 21.29 11.46
N ILE A 109 9.29 22.54 11.14
CA ILE A 109 10.20 22.86 10.03
C ILE A 109 11.64 22.64 10.50
N ALA A 110 12.21 21.49 10.17
CA ALA A 110 13.59 21.15 10.44
C ALA A 110 14.55 22.02 9.63
N VAL A 111 14.19 22.32 8.38
CA VAL A 111 15.00 23.11 7.46
C VAL A 111 14.09 24.01 6.63
N GLN A 112 14.29 25.33 6.71
CA GLN A 112 13.53 26.29 5.91
C GLN A 112 13.82 26.12 4.42
N PRO A 113 12.82 26.30 3.53
CA PRO A 113 13.04 26.22 2.08
C PRO A 113 14.06 27.23 1.58
N GLN A 114 15.22 26.72 1.15
CA GLN A 114 16.35 27.56 0.69
C GLN A 114 17.20 26.90 -0.40
N TYR A 115 17.14 25.57 -0.54
CA TYR A 115 17.97 24.82 -1.49
C TYR A 115 17.32 24.70 -2.87
N GLU A 116 18.13 24.61 -3.92
CA GLU A 116 17.68 24.45 -5.30
C GLU A 116 17.22 23.01 -5.59
N ASN A 117 17.89 22.06 -4.95
CA ASN A 117 17.53 20.65 -4.99
C ASN A 117 17.96 19.97 -3.68
N ALA A 118 17.36 18.83 -3.36
CA ALA A 118 17.73 18.02 -2.20
C ALA A 118 17.30 16.56 -2.40
N GLY A 119 18.10 15.63 -1.90
CA GLY A 119 17.71 14.23 -1.74
C GLY A 119 16.98 14.00 -0.42
N ASP A 120 16.42 12.80 -0.27
CA ASP A 120 15.78 12.38 0.98
C ASP A 120 16.84 12.17 2.08
N PHE A 121 16.47 12.39 3.35
CA PHE A 121 17.32 12.03 4.49
C PHE A 121 17.59 10.52 4.50
N SER A 122 18.81 10.11 4.84
CA SER A 122 19.14 8.72 5.18
C SER A 122 18.51 8.33 6.53
N LYS A 123 18.50 7.02 6.85
CA LYS A 123 18.05 6.54 8.17
C LYS A 123 18.89 7.12 9.32
N GLU A 124 20.14 7.45 9.05
CA GLU A 124 21.10 8.04 9.98
C GLU A 124 21.05 9.58 10.01
N GLY A 125 20.16 10.19 9.22
CA GLY A 125 19.87 11.63 9.31
C GLY A 125 20.78 12.54 8.47
N LEU A 126 21.37 12.05 7.38
CA LEU A 126 22.12 12.87 6.42
C LEU A 126 21.32 13.06 5.12
N ALA A 127 21.22 14.29 4.63
CA ALA A 127 20.59 14.59 3.34
C ALA A 127 21.55 15.34 2.40
N PRO A 128 21.64 14.96 1.12
CA PRO A 128 22.37 15.74 0.13
C PRO A 128 21.54 16.96 -0.28
N ILE A 129 22.16 18.14 -0.31
CA ILE A 129 21.54 19.38 -0.75
C ILE A 129 22.32 20.02 -1.89
N ASN A 130 21.63 20.72 -2.77
CA ASN A 130 22.23 21.47 -3.86
C ASN A 130 22.05 22.98 -3.62
N SER A 131 23.17 23.70 -3.64
CA SER A 131 23.24 25.16 -3.62
C SER A 131 24.27 25.60 -4.65
N ASP A 132 23.91 26.60 -5.45
CA ASP A 132 24.79 27.19 -6.47
C ASP A 132 25.39 26.13 -7.41
N SER A 133 24.56 25.19 -7.87
CA SER A 133 24.96 24.07 -8.73
C SER A 133 25.99 23.08 -8.14
N LYS A 134 26.29 23.16 -6.85
CA LYS A 134 27.14 22.18 -6.14
C LYS A 134 26.35 21.44 -5.07
N TRP A 135 26.72 20.18 -4.85
CA TRP A 135 26.13 19.33 -3.83
C TRP A 135 26.98 19.31 -2.57
N GLY A 136 26.31 19.39 -1.42
CA GLY A 136 26.85 19.21 -0.08
C GLY A 136 25.91 18.36 0.75
N PHE A 137 26.11 18.31 2.06
CA PHE A 137 25.33 17.48 2.97
C PHE A 137 24.94 18.25 4.23
N ILE A 138 23.73 18.02 4.71
CA ILE A 138 23.21 18.55 5.97
C ILE A 138 22.78 17.42 6.90
N ASN A 139 22.75 17.71 8.20
CA ASN A 139 22.14 16.84 9.20
C ASN A 139 20.65 17.19 9.40
N THR A 140 19.98 16.46 10.30
CA THR A 140 18.56 16.65 10.64
C THR A 140 18.21 17.99 11.29
N ARG A 141 19.20 18.75 11.78
CA ARG A 141 19.02 20.12 12.29
C ARG A 141 19.20 21.18 11.20
N GLY A 142 19.55 20.78 9.99
CA GLY A 142 19.90 21.69 8.89
C GLY A 142 21.33 22.22 8.94
N ASP A 143 22.16 21.74 9.87
CA ASP A 143 23.57 22.14 9.91
C ASP A 143 24.30 21.53 8.71
N ILE A 144 25.10 22.36 8.02
CA ILE A 144 25.98 21.88 6.95
C ILE A 144 27.06 20.96 7.53
N VAL A 145 27.02 19.68 7.16
CA VAL A 145 28.02 18.66 7.52
C VAL A 145 29.17 18.68 6.53
N ILE A 146 28.86 18.72 5.24
CA ILE A 146 29.85 18.93 4.17
C ILE A 146 29.36 20.09 3.30
N LYS A 147 30.21 21.10 3.12
CA LYS A 147 29.87 22.27 2.30
C LYS A 147 29.62 21.85 0.85
N PRO A 148 28.72 22.53 0.11
CA PRO A 148 28.53 22.30 -1.31
C PRO A 148 29.84 22.38 -2.09
N GLU A 149 30.32 21.25 -2.60
CA GLU A 149 31.55 21.16 -3.36
C GLU A 149 31.56 20.04 -4.42
N PHE A 150 30.62 19.10 -4.33
CA PHE A 150 30.50 17.99 -5.28
C PHE A 150 29.73 18.42 -6.52
N ASP A 151 30.12 17.89 -7.68
CA ASP A 151 29.41 18.08 -8.94
C ASP A 151 28.12 17.25 -9.00
N ALA A 152 28.08 16.11 -8.30
CA ALA A 152 26.92 15.25 -8.18
C ALA A 152 26.97 14.38 -6.93
N VAL A 153 25.80 14.05 -6.38
CA VAL A 153 25.60 13.02 -5.35
C VAL A 153 24.58 12.01 -5.86
N TYR A 154 24.85 10.72 -5.67
CA TYR A 154 23.96 9.62 -6.05
C TYR A 154 23.30 9.01 -4.79
N GLY A 155 22.35 8.09 -5.00
CA GLY A 155 21.56 7.52 -3.90
C GLY A 155 22.38 6.83 -2.80
N SER A 156 21.77 6.68 -1.63
CA SER A 156 22.35 5.96 -0.49
C SER A 156 22.07 4.47 -0.62
N GLN A 157 23.11 3.64 -0.58
CA GLN A 157 23.02 2.18 -0.56
C GLN A 157 23.95 1.65 0.54
N GLN A 158 23.41 0.81 1.43
CA GLN A 158 24.15 0.20 2.54
C GLN A 158 24.96 1.20 3.41
N GLY A 159 24.43 2.41 3.61
CA GLY A 159 25.09 3.44 4.42
C GLY A 159 26.17 4.23 3.69
N PHE A 160 26.31 4.11 2.37
CA PHE A 160 27.24 4.90 1.57
C PHE A 160 26.54 5.64 0.44
N MET A 161 26.98 6.87 0.18
CA MET A 161 26.57 7.70 -0.95
C MET A 161 27.75 7.90 -1.88
N ARG A 162 27.58 7.54 -3.15
CA ARG A 162 28.58 7.83 -4.19
C ARG A 162 28.52 9.32 -4.51
N VAL A 163 29.69 9.95 -4.60
CA VAL A 163 29.83 11.38 -4.91
C VAL A 163 30.77 11.58 -6.10
N ARG A 164 30.62 12.70 -6.82
CA ARG A 164 31.51 13.05 -7.94
C ARG A 164 32.04 14.46 -7.79
N LYS A 165 33.35 14.64 -7.97
CA LYS A 165 34.04 15.94 -7.99
C LYS A 165 35.17 15.91 -9.00
N GLY A 166 35.24 16.90 -9.89
CA GLY A 166 36.30 17.01 -10.90
C GLY A 166 36.35 15.82 -11.87
N GLY A 167 35.19 15.22 -12.17
CA GLY A 167 35.10 14.04 -13.03
C GLY A 167 35.54 12.71 -12.40
N LYS A 168 35.94 12.71 -11.13
CA LYS A 168 36.28 11.50 -10.36
C LYS A 168 35.20 11.18 -9.33
N TYR A 169 35.11 9.91 -8.96
CA TYR A 169 34.15 9.40 -7.99
C TYR A 169 34.80 9.10 -6.64
N GLY A 170 34.03 9.30 -5.58
CA GLY A 170 34.37 8.98 -4.19
C GLY A 170 33.13 8.54 -3.43
N PHE A 171 33.25 8.38 -2.12
CA PHE A 171 32.17 7.92 -1.27
C PHE A 171 32.13 8.68 0.05
N VAL A 172 30.91 8.98 0.49
CA VAL A 172 30.60 9.57 1.80
C VAL A 172 29.71 8.58 2.54
N ASP A 173 30.00 8.32 3.81
CA ASP A 173 29.14 7.45 4.63
C ASP A 173 27.86 8.19 5.06
N SER A 174 26.88 7.46 5.57
CA SER A 174 25.58 8.00 6.00
C SER A 174 25.65 8.93 7.21
N ARG A 175 26.83 9.10 7.83
CA ARG A 175 27.11 10.04 8.91
C ARG A 175 27.82 11.30 8.43
N GLY A 176 28.15 11.37 7.14
CA GLY A 176 28.83 12.51 6.52
C GLY A 176 30.36 12.45 6.62
N ASN A 177 30.94 11.28 6.91
CA ASN A 177 32.38 11.11 6.82
C ASN A 177 32.79 10.82 5.37
N ILE A 178 33.86 11.45 4.90
CA ILE A 178 34.46 11.10 3.60
C ILE A 178 35.12 9.73 3.75
N PHE A 179 34.45 8.68 3.29
CA PHE A 179 34.98 7.31 3.28
C PHE A 179 36.13 7.18 2.28
N SER A 180 35.97 7.80 1.11
CA SER A 180 37.03 7.91 0.12
C SER A 180 36.87 9.21 -0.66
N ASP A 181 37.99 9.91 -0.84
CA ASP A 181 38.07 11.05 -1.75
C ASP A 181 37.68 10.67 -3.18
N CYS A 182 37.35 11.70 -3.97
CA CYS A 182 37.06 11.58 -5.39
C CYS A 182 38.33 11.27 -6.20
N LYS A 183 38.73 10.00 -6.20
CA LYS A 183 39.93 9.49 -6.88
C LYS A 183 39.66 8.44 -7.94
N TYR A 184 38.46 7.87 -7.97
CA TYR A 184 38.11 6.79 -8.91
C TYR A 184 37.70 7.34 -10.27
N ASP A 185 38.16 6.73 -11.35
CA ASP A 185 37.77 7.07 -12.73
C ASP A 185 36.29 6.81 -12.96
N ASN A 186 35.76 5.77 -12.32
CA ASN A 186 34.34 5.40 -12.32
C ASN A 186 34.04 4.59 -11.05
N ALA A 187 32.77 4.52 -10.65
CA ALA A 187 32.33 3.75 -9.49
C ALA A 187 30.86 3.35 -9.56
N TYR A 188 30.55 2.16 -9.08
CA TYR A 188 29.21 1.66 -8.76
C TYR A 188 28.91 1.84 -7.26
N ASP A 189 27.64 1.69 -6.88
CA ASP A 189 27.22 1.88 -5.49
C ASP A 189 27.56 0.65 -4.63
N PHE A 190 27.66 0.83 -3.31
CA PHE A 190 27.95 -0.28 -2.40
C PHE A 190 26.81 -1.30 -2.37
N GLN A 191 27.17 -2.57 -2.54
CA GLN A 191 26.30 -3.75 -2.44
C GLN A 191 27.07 -4.89 -1.77
N GLU A 192 26.43 -5.55 -0.81
CA GLU A 192 27.00 -6.63 0.01
C GLU A 192 28.35 -6.29 0.66
N GLY A 193 28.55 -5.03 1.05
CA GLY A 193 29.80 -4.55 1.64
C GLY A 193 30.92 -4.24 0.63
N TYR A 194 30.63 -4.26 -0.67
CA TYR A 194 31.61 -3.95 -1.72
C TYR A 194 31.10 -2.92 -2.72
N ALA A 195 32.00 -2.14 -3.31
CA ALA A 195 31.69 -1.31 -4.47
C ALA A 195 32.67 -1.60 -5.60
N ALA A 196 32.16 -1.71 -6.83
CA ALA A 196 33.02 -1.74 -8.02
C ALA A 196 33.55 -0.34 -8.34
N VAL A 197 34.86 -0.20 -8.46
CA VAL A 197 35.53 1.07 -8.77
C VAL A 197 36.57 0.87 -9.87
N LYS A 198 36.84 1.92 -10.63
CA LYS A 198 37.87 1.96 -11.66
C LYS A 198 39.02 2.85 -11.21
N ILE A 199 40.24 2.30 -11.17
CA ILE A 199 41.47 3.00 -10.80
C ILE A 199 42.48 2.80 -11.93
N ASN A 200 42.99 3.90 -12.51
CA ASN A 200 44.02 3.86 -13.56
C ASN A 200 43.65 2.89 -14.68
N ASN A 201 42.41 3.01 -15.18
CA ASN A 201 41.82 2.12 -16.19
C ASN A 201 41.56 0.66 -15.79
N SER A 202 41.89 0.23 -14.56
CA SER A 202 41.62 -1.13 -14.08
C SER A 202 40.41 -1.16 -13.17
N TRP A 203 39.48 -2.09 -13.41
CA TRP A 203 38.32 -2.31 -12.55
C TRP A 203 38.66 -3.23 -11.38
N GLY A 204 38.02 -2.99 -10.24
CA GLY A 204 38.12 -3.86 -9.08
C GLY A 204 37.07 -3.55 -8.02
N LEU A 205 37.04 -4.36 -6.98
CA LEU A 205 36.15 -4.17 -5.84
C LEU A 205 36.91 -3.52 -4.69
N ILE A 206 36.27 -2.54 -4.05
CA ILE A 206 36.67 -2.07 -2.71
C ILE A 206 35.72 -2.63 -1.67
N ASP A 207 36.25 -3.04 -0.51
CA ASP A 207 35.44 -3.40 0.66
C ASP A 207 35.15 -2.16 1.55
N THR A 208 34.40 -2.36 2.65
CA THR A 208 34.11 -1.32 3.65
C THR A 208 35.32 -0.89 4.49
N ASN A 209 36.49 -1.52 4.34
CA ASN A 209 37.75 -1.08 4.92
C ASN A 209 38.61 -0.29 3.91
N GLY A 210 38.15 -0.19 2.66
CA GLY A 210 38.87 0.45 1.55
C GLY A 210 39.89 -0.46 0.87
N SER A 211 39.91 -1.76 1.17
CA SER A 211 40.80 -2.74 0.54
C SER A 211 40.39 -2.98 -0.91
N PHE A 212 41.31 -2.79 -1.86
CA PHE A 212 41.05 -2.94 -3.29
C PHE A 212 41.52 -4.30 -3.83
N LYS A 213 40.66 -4.96 -4.61
CA LYS A 213 40.98 -6.17 -5.37
C LYS A 213 40.67 -5.98 -6.85
N SER A 214 41.68 -6.09 -7.71
CA SER A 214 41.55 -5.95 -9.18
C SER A 214 40.87 -7.15 -9.83
N PHE A 215 40.17 -6.89 -10.94
CA PHE A 215 39.53 -7.87 -11.82
C PHE A 215 39.93 -7.59 -13.28
N ASP A 216 40.28 -8.63 -14.03
CA ASP A 216 40.76 -8.51 -15.42
C ASP A 216 39.59 -8.55 -16.42
N PHE A 217 38.78 -7.48 -16.41
CA PHE A 217 37.61 -7.30 -17.28
C PHE A 217 37.47 -5.82 -17.68
N ASP A 218 36.81 -5.55 -18.82
CA ASP A 218 36.60 -4.18 -19.32
C ASP A 218 35.70 -3.35 -18.40
N GLU A 219 34.79 -4.04 -17.68
CA GLU A 219 33.87 -3.46 -16.70
C GLU A 219 33.36 -4.53 -15.73
N ILE A 220 33.15 -4.15 -14.47
CA ILE A 220 32.45 -4.97 -13.47
C ILE A 220 31.39 -4.12 -12.75
N LYS A 221 30.32 -4.76 -12.24
CA LYS A 221 29.36 -4.15 -11.31
C LYS A 221 29.62 -4.64 -9.89
N SER A 222 29.08 -3.92 -8.89
CA SER A 222 29.12 -4.38 -7.50
C SER A 222 28.44 -5.75 -7.34
N PRO A 223 28.91 -6.59 -6.41
CA PRO A 223 28.44 -7.95 -6.25
C PRO A 223 27.02 -8.02 -5.69
N VAL A 224 26.30 -9.06 -6.11
CA VAL A 224 24.98 -9.44 -5.59
C VAL A 224 24.96 -10.95 -5.47
N LEU A 225 24.56 -11.47 -4.33
CA LEU A 225 24.54 -12.88 -3.95
C LEU A 225 25.91 -13.55 -4.14
N GLY A 226 26.99 -12.84 -3.84
CA GLY A 226 28.38 -13.32 -4.00
C GLY A 226 28.84 -13.50 -5.45
N LEU A 227 28.09 -12.96 -6.42
CA LEU A 227 28.41 -12.99 -7.84
C LEU A 227 28.68 -11.58 -8.37
N VAL A 228 29.72 -11.45 -9.18
CA VAL A 228 30.16 -10.19 -9.78
C VAL A 228 29.75 -10.19 -11.26
N PRO A 229 28.88 -9.26 -11.70
CA PRO A 229 28.65 -9.04 -13.12
C PRO A 229 29.91 -8.49 -13.77
N VAL A 230 30.41 -9.17 -14.80
CA VAL A 230 31.65 -8.83 -15.51
C VAL A 230 31.41 -8.66 -17.00
N LYS A 231 32.17 -7.79 -17.64
CA LYS A 231 32.00 -7.46 -19.05
C LYS A 231 33.30 -7.57 -19.83
N THR A 232 33.21 -8.13 -21.02
CA THR A 232 34.28 -8.13 -22.03
C THR A 232 33.69 -7.71 -23.37
N GLY A 233 34.31 -6.73 -24.01
CA GLY A 233 33.76 -6.00 -25.13
C GLY A 233 32.41 -5.39 -24.77
N ASP A 234 31.37 -5.85 -25.46
CA ASP A 234 30.00 -5.34 -25.29
C ASP A 234 29.06 -6.34 -24.59
N LYS A 235 29.61 -7.42 -24.03
CA LYS A 235 28.84 -8.53 -23.44
C LYS A 235 29.15 -8.72 -21.96
N TRP A 236 28.11 -9.06 -21.20
CA TRP A 236 28.13 -9.37 -19.79
C TRP A 236 28.10 -10.87 -19.53
N GLY A 237 28.77 -11.25 -18.45
CA GLY A 237 28.84 -12.57 -17.84
C GLY A 237 28.82 -12.45 -16.32
N LEU A 238 29.20 -13.52 -15.63
CA LEU A 238 29.29 -13.59 -14.17
C LEU A 238 30.58 -14.29 -13.75
N CYS A 239 31.20 -13.81 -12.68
CA CYS A 239 32.22 -14.55 -11.96
C CYS A 239 31.90 -14.56 -10.45
N ASP A 240 32.58 -15.43 -9.71
CA ASP A 240 32.53 -15.38 -8.25
C ASP A 240 33.43 -14.25 -7.69
N MET A 241 33.37 -14.03 -6.37
CA MET A 241 34.21 -13.05 -5.68
C MET A 241 35.73 -13.31 -5.83
N SER A 242 36.15 -14.51 -6.22
CA SER A 242 37.56 -14.83 -6.50
C SER A 242 38.01 -14.30 -7.87
N GLY A 243 37.07 -14.11 -8.81
CA GLY A 243 37.31 -13.80 -10.22
C GLY A 243 37.13 -15.01 -11.14
N LYS A 244 36.76 -16.17 -10.61
CA LYS A 244 36.54 -17.38 -11.40
C LYS A 244 35.22 -17.28 -12.15
N ILE A 245 35.27 -17.45 -13.47
CA ILE A 245 34.12 -17.34 -14.35
C ILE A 245 33.07 -18.40 -13.99
N VAL A 246 31.83 -17.93 -13.80
CA VAL A 246 30.62 -18.74 -13.61
C VAL A 246 29.80 -18.76 -14.91
N LEU A 247 29.78 -17.63 -15.62
CA LEU A 247 29.12 -17.46 -16.91
C LEU A 247 30.01 -16.62 -17.82
N GLU A 248 30.44 -17.20 -18.93
CA GLU A 248 31.22 -16.47 -19.94
C GLU A 248 30.47 -15.22 -20.45
N PRO A 249 31.15 -14.07 -20.63
CA PRO A 249 30.54 -12.86 -21.18
C PRO A 249 29.91 -13.09 -22.56
N LYS A 250 28.56 -13.16 -22.60
CA LYS A 250 27.82 -13.47 -23.83
C LYS A 250 26.47 -12.76 -24.00
N TYR A 251 25.96 -12.12 -22.96
CA TYR A 251 24.67 -11.42 -23.00
C TYR A 251 24.85 -9.91 -23.11
N LYS A 252 23.92 -9.20 -23.74
CA LYS A 252 23.97 -7.74 -23.85
C LYS A 252 23.73 -7.04 -22.52
N ASP A 253 22.95 -7.63 -21.62
CA ASP A 253 22.75 -7.15 -20.25
C ASP A 253 22.43 -8.29 -19.28
N ILE A 254 22.69 -8.06 -18.00
CA ILE A 254 22.42 -8.97 -16.89
C ILE A 254 21.95 -8.20 -15.64
N SER A 255 20.94 -8.74 -14.97
CA SER A 255 20.33 -8.15 -13.77
C SER A 255 19.64 -9.23 -12.94
N TYR A 256 19.63 -9.11 -11.60
CA TYR A 256 18.96 -10.07 -10.72
C TYR A 256 17.45 -9.87 -10.71
N LEU A 257 16.68 -10.96 -10.76
CA LEU A 257 15.22 -10.94 -10.56
C LEU A 257 14.86 -11.30 -9.12
N SER A 258 15.60 -12.24 -8.54
CA SER A 258 15.38 -12.77 -7.20
C SER A 258 16.67 -13.38 -6.65
N LYS A 259 16.58 -14.02 -5.49
CA LYS A 259 17.69 -14.79 -4.90
C LYS A 259 18.15 -15.99 -5.74
N ASN A 260 17.29 -16.46 -6.65
CA ASN A 260 17.53 -17.68 -7.43
C ASN A 260 17.65 -17.42 -8.94
N LEU A 261 17.05 -16.33 -9.44
CA LEU A 261 16.91 -16.06 -10.86
C LEU A 261 17.63 -14.77 -11.29
N ILE A 262 18.33 -14.85 -12.41
CA ILE A 262 19.04 -13.74 -13.04
C ILE A 262 18.46 -13.53 -14.44
N LYS A 263 17.94 -12.32 -14.70
CA LYS A 263 17.49 -11.89 -16.03
C LYS A 263 18.70 -11.57 -16.90
N VAL A 264 18.66 -12.09 -18.13
CA VAL A 264 19.64 -11.80 -19.19
C VAL A 264 18.94 -11.28 -20.42
N SER A 265 19.63 -10.48 -21.23
CA SER A 265 19.09 -10.02 -22.52
C SER A 265 20.12 -10.04 -23.64
N SER A 266 19.66 -10.30 -24.86
CA SER A 266 20.40 -10.15 -26.13
C SER A 266 19.40 -10.04 -27.28
N GLY A 267 19.73 -9.30 -28.33
CA GLY A 267 18.86 -9.17 -29.51
C GLY A 267 17.48 -8.57 -29.20
N GLY A 268 17.37 -7.73 -28.17
CA GLY A 268 16.11 -7.11 -27.74
C GLY A 268 15.13 -8.05 -27.04
N LYS A 269 15.56 -9.27 -26.68
CA LYS A 269 14.74 -10.25 -25.95
C LYS A 269 15.38 -10.61 -24.62
N TYR A 270 14.53 -11.01 -23.68
CA TYR A 270 14.90 -11.38 -22.32
C TYR A 270 14.72 -12.88 -22.10
N GLY A 271 15.61 -13.43 -21.28
CA GLY A 271 15.57 -14.79 -20.75
C GLY A 271 16.01 -14.81 -19.29
N VAL A 272 16.06 -16.01 -18.71
CA VAL A 272 16.41 -16.20 -17.30
C VAL A 272 17.44 -17.31 -17.16
N ILE A 273 18.43 -17.10 -16.32
CA ILE A 273 19.40 -18.10 -15.90
C ILE A 273 19.33 -18.28 -14.37
N ASP A 274 19.83 -19.41 -13.89
CA ASP A 274 20.11 -19.59 -12.45
C ASP A 274 21.46 -18.97 -12.06
N LYS A 275 21.77 -18.99 -10.76
CA LYS A 275 23.04 -18.51 -10.19
C LYS A 275 24.30 -19.24 -10.69
N ASN A 276 24.15 -20.44 -11.28
CA ASN A 276 25.25 -21.20 -11.85
C ASN A 276 25.43 -20.92 -13.35
N GLY A 277 24.66 -19.99 -13.93
CA GLY A 277 24.71 -19.65 -15.34
C GLY A 277 23.88 -20.57 -16.24
N ARG A 278 23.09 -21.51 -15.69
CA ARG A 278 22.24 -22.41 -16.48
C ARG A 278 21.02 -21.67 -16.99
N LEU A 279 20.75 -21.78 -18.29
CA LEU A 279 19.56 -21.20 -18.91
C LEU A 279 18.29 -21.91 -18.43
N ILE A 280 17.38 -21.15 -17.83
CA ILE A 280 16.06 -21.58 -17.34
C ILE A 280 14.98 -21.20 -18.34
N LEU A 281 15.01 -19.95 -18.83
CA LEU A 281 14.11 -19.46 -19.87
C LEU A 281 14.90 -18.90 -21.04
N ASN A 282 14.58 -19.37 -22.24
CA ASN A 282 15.17 -18.87 -23.49
C ASN A 282 14.86 -17.39 -23.71
N LEU A 283 15.76 -16.71 -24.43
CA LEU A 283 15.63 -15.30 -24.82
C LEU A 283 14.50 -15.13 -25.86
N SER A 284 13.26 -15.10 -25.39
CA SER A 284 12.07 -15.00 -26.24
C SER A 284 11.01 -14.04 -25.72
N TYR A 285 11.26 -13.42 -24.56
CA TYR A 285 10.34 -12.52 -23.88
C TYR A 285 10.66 -11.06 -24.19
N ASP A 286 9.63 -10.21 -24.22
CA ASP A 286 9.72 -8.77 -24.43
C ASP A 286 10.10 -8.04 -23.15
N SER A 287 9.68 -8.55 -21.99
CA SER A 287 10.13 -8.08 -20.68
C SER A 287 9.99 -9.18 -19.64
N ILE A 288 10.80 -9.09 -18.59
CA ILE A 288 10.71 -9.91 -17.38
C ILE A 288 10.96 -8.99 -16.17
N THR A 289 10.02 -8.96 -15.23
CA THR A 289 10.04 -8.06 -14.07
C THR A 289 9.67 -8.82 -12.79
N PRO A 290 10.32 -8.53 -11.65
CA PRO A 290 9.91 -9.09 -10.37
C PRO A 290 8.48 -8.70 -10.02
N ALA A 291 7.77 -9.60 -9.35
CA ALA A 291 6.46 -9.38 -8.72
C ALA A 291 6.59 -9.69 -7.21
N SER A 292 5.47 -9.68 -6.47
CA SER A 292 5.49 -9.99 -5.03
C SER A 292 5.45 -11.51 -4.78
N GLY A 293 5.79 -11.95 -3.57
CA GLY A 293 5.70 -13.36 -3.17
C GLY A 293 6.64 -14.32 -3.90
N GLY A 294 7.78 -13.83 -4.42
CA GLY A 294 8.73 -14.67 -5.17
C GLY A 294 8.28 -14.98 -6.61
N LEU A 295 7.28 -14.26 -7.12
CA LEU A 295 6.82 -14.38 -8.50
C LEU A 295 7.55 -13.40 -9.41
N SER A 296 7.57 -13.68 -10.71
CA SER A 296 8.01 -12.72 -11.73
C SER A 296 7.02 -12.72 -12.91
N GLN A 297 6.74 -11.53 -13.42
CA GLN A 297 5.92 -11.34 -14.61
C GLN A 297 6.78 -11.47 -15.86
N ILE A 298 6.30 -12.25 -16.81
CA ILE A 298 6.91 -12.45 -18.13
C ILE A 298 5.98 -11.88 -19.20
N VAL A 299 6.52 -11.10 -20.14
CA VAL A 299 5.75 -10.54 -21.26
C VAL A 299 6.25 -11.10 -22.57
N LYS A 300 5.35 -11.56 -23.43
CA LYS A 300 5.66 -12.04 -24.77
C LYS A 300 4.55 -11.68 -25.75
N ASN A 301 4.92 -11.04 -26.86
CA ASN A 301 4.02 -10.49 -27.87
C ASN A 301 2.93 -9.59 -27.26
N GLY A 302 3.31 -8.77 -26.27
CA GLY A 302 2.40 -7.88 -25.55
C GLY A 302 1.44 -8.57 -24.57
N LYS A 303 1.57 -9.88 -24.34
CA LYS A 303 0.76 -10.63 -23.38
C LYS A 303 1.57 -10.97 -22.12
N CYS A 304 0.93 -10.92 -20.97
CA CYS A 304 1.49 -11.15 -19.65
C CYS A 304 1.27 -12.60 -19.19
N GLY A 305 2.27 -13.14 -18.50
CA GLY A 305 2.24 -14.42 -17.79
C GLY A 305 3.09 -14.34 -16.51
N ILE A 306 3.18 -15.44 -15.78
CA ILE A 306 3.81 -15.50 -14.44
C ILE A 306 4.71 -16.73 -14.35
N ILE A 307 5.88 -16.55 -13.72
CA ILE A 307 6.79 -17.63 -13.31
C ILE A 307 7.03 -17.56 -11.80
N ASP A 308 7.31 -18.71 -11.20
CA ASP A 308 7.78 -18.79 -9.82
C ASP A 308 9.30 -18.53 -9.70
N ASP A 309 9.82 -18.57 -8.47
CA ASP A 309 11.23 -18.33 -8.14
C ASP A 309 12.19 -19.44 -8.64
N SER A 310 11.67 -20.55 -9.16
CA SER A 310 12.46 -21.57 -9.87
C SER A 310 12.49 -21.33 -11.39
N GLY A 311 11.69 -20.38 -11.88
CA GLY A 311 11.48 -20.08 -13.28
C GLY A 311 10.43 -20.98 -13.96
N LYS A 312 9.68 -21.78 -13.19
CA LYS A 312 8.56 -22.56 -13.71
C LYS A 312 7.41 -21.62 -14.05
N THR A 313 6.88 -21.75 -15.26
CA THR A 313 5.69 -21.00 -15.70
C THR A 313 4.46 -21.45 -14.94
N ILE A 314 3.88 -20.54 -14.16
CA ILE A 314 2.58 -20.68 -13.51
C ILE A 314 1.48 -20.33 -14.50
N VAL A 315 1.59 -19.16 -15.13
CA VAL A 315 0.64 -18.66 -16.13
C VAL A 315 1.38 -18.32 -17.41
N LYS A 316 0.93 -18.85 -18.54
CA LYS A 316 1.54 -18.57 -19.84
C LYS A 316 1.23 -17.13 -20.27
N PRO A 317 2.06 -16.50 -21.11
CA PRO A 317 1.76 -15.18 -21.68
C PRO A 317 0.47 -15.18 -22.52
N GLU A 318 -0.66 -14.84 -21.89
CA GLU A 318 -1.98 -14.79 -22.53
C GLU A 318 -2.89 -13.66 -22.02
N LEU A 319 -2.54 -13.04 -20.90
CA LEU A 319 -3.28 -11.94 -20.29
C LEU A 319 -2.89 -10.59 -20.91
N ASP A 320 -3.79 -9.62 -20.95
CA ASP A 320 -3.48 -8.27 -21.46
C ASP A 320 -2.67 -7.48 -20.42
N TRP A 321 -3.05 -7.60 -19.15
CA TRP A 321 -2.39 -6.91 -18.03
C TRP A 321 -2.45 -7.76 -16.76
N ILE A 322 -1.43 -7.62 -15.92
CA ILE A 322 -1.39 -8.13 -14.55
C ILE A 322 -0.86 -6.98 -13.70
N ASP A 323 -1.61 -6.58 -12.68
CA ASP A 323 -1.23 -5.55 -11.73
C ASP A 323 -0.33 -6.11 -10.62
N SER A 324 0.11 -5.25 -9.70
CA SER A 324 0.83 -5.66 -8.51
C SER A 324 -0.03 -6.55 -7.62
N TYR A 325 0.63 -7.52 -6.99
CA TYR A 325 -0.02 -8.42 -6.05
C TYR A 325 -0.18 -7.73 -4.68
N HIS A 326 -1.42 -7.66 -4.20
CA HIS A 326 -1.84 -7.17 -2.89
C HIS A 326 -2.68 -8.27 -2.21
N GLU A 327 -2.42 -8.56 -0.93
CA GLU A 327 -3.15 -9.60 -0.18
C GLU A 327 -3.17 -10.96 -0.94
N GLY A 328 -2.03 -11.32 -1.56
CA GLY A 328 -1.90 -12.58 -2.31
C GLY A 328 -2.60 -12.64 -3.67
N LYS A 329 -3.17 -11.53 -4.16
CA LYS A 329 -3.88 -11.45 -5.45
C LYS A 329 -3.47 -10.24 -6.28
N ALA A 330 -3.54 -10.37 -7.60
CA ALA A 330 -3.37 -9.26 -8.52
C ALA A 330 -4.62 -9.06 -9.37
N ILE A 331 -4.87 -7.82 -9.80
CA ILE A 331 -5.90 -7.53 -10.79
C ILE A 331 -5.37 -7.89 -12.17
N ILE A 332 -6.22 -8.49 -12.99
CA ILE A 332 -5.88 -8.83 -14.38
C ILE A 332 -6.87 -8.20 -15.34
N THR A 333 -6.42 -8.01 -16.58
CA THR A 333 -7.31 -7.79 -17.70
C THR A 333 -7.02 -8.78 -18.82
N SER A 334 -8.07 -9.25 -19.48
CA SER A 334 -7.96 -10.10 -20.67
C SER A 334 -9.21 -9.98 -21.53
N HIS A 335 -9.03 -9.69 -22.83
CA HIS A 335 -10.11 -9.52 -23.79
C HIS A 335 -11.14 -8.47 -23.33
N GLY A 336 -10.66 -7.36 -22.75
CA GLY A 336 -11.50 -6.28 -22.23
C GLY A 336 -12.27 -6.61 -20.95
N ARG A 337 -12.02 -7.76 -20.31
CA ARG A 337 -12.67 -8.16 -19.05
C ARG A 337 -11.68 -8.06 -17.89
N TYR A 338 -12.15 -7.53 -16.77
CA TYR A 338 -11.41 -7.52 -15.51
C TYR A 338 -11.57 -8.84 -14.76
N GLY A 339 -10.59 -9.16 -13.92
CA GLY A 339 -10.61 -10.28 -13.01
C GLY A 339 -9.50 -10.17 -11.97
N PHE A 340 -9.32 -11.23 -11.20
CA PHE A 340 -8.17 -11.37 -10.32
C PHE A 340 -7.47 -12.72 -10.53
N ILE A 341 -6.19 -12.75 -10.14
CA ILE A 341 -5.33 -13.93 -10.16
C ILE A 341 -4.67 -14.08 -8.79
N ASN A 342 -4.65 -15.29 -8.23
CA ASN A 342 -3.90 -15.55 -6.98
C ASN A 342 -2.45 -15.98 -7.26
N THR A 343 -1.67 -16.21 -6.21
CA THR A 343 -0.25 -16.61 -6.35
C THR A 343 -0.05 -18.00 -6.98
N LYS A 344 -1.09 -18.84 -7.00
CA LYS A 344 -1.09 -20.15 -7.68
C LYS A 344 -1.43 -20.06 -9.16
N GLY A 345 -1.80 -18.87 -9.65
CA GLY A 345 -2.21 -18.64 -11.03
C GLY A 345 -3.68 -18.94 -11.31
N GLU A 346 -4.49 -19.15 -10.29
CA GLU A 346 -5.93 -19.37 -10.44
C GLU A 346 -6.61 -18.03 -10.75
N ILE A 347 -7.35 -17.99 -11.85
CA ILE A 347 -7.96 -16.77 -12.39
C ILE A 347 -9.47 -16.81 -12.19
N LYS A 348 -10.04 -15.68 -11.73
CA LYS A 348 -11.48 -15.44 -11.73
C LYS A 348 -11.83 -14.14 -12.45
N TYR A 349 -12.60 -14.24 -13.54
CA TYR A 349 -13.08 -13.09 -14.29
C TYR A 349 -14.40 -12.55 -13.73
N MET A 350 -14.54 -11.23 -13.70
CA MET A 350 -15.77 -10.54 -13.29
C MET A 350 -16.30 -9.67 -14.42
N PRO A 351 -17.01 -10.26 -15.41
CA PRO A 351 -17.47 -9.54 -16.59
C PRO A 351 -18.53 -8.46 -16.28
N GLU A 352 -19.08 -8.44 -15.06
CA GLU A 352 -20.11 -7.49 -14.65
C GLU A 352 -19.60 -6.13 -14.19
N PHE A 353 -18.28 -5.99 -13.96
CA PHE A 353 -17.65 -4.76 -13.49
C PHE A 353 -16.77 -4.15 -14.60
N ASP A 354 -16.86 -2.83 -14.71
CA ASP A 354 -16.05 -2.04 -15.64
C ASP A 354 -14.63 -1.80 -15.10
N LYS A 355 -14.45 -1.84 -13.77
CA LYS A 355 -13.15 -1.78 -13.10
C LYS A 355 -13.15 -2.54 -11.78
N ILE A 356 -11.99 -3.07 -11.42
CA ILE A 356 -11.69 -3.70 -10.13
C ILE A 356 -10.37 -3.11 -9.63
N TYR A 357 -10.28 -2.81 -8.34
CA TYR A 357 -9.09 -2.31 -7.68
C TYR A 357 -8.50 -3.37 -6.74
N ALA A 358 -7.28 -3.13 -6.26
CA ALA A 358 -6.60 -4.02 -5.32
C ALA A 358 -7.46 -4.31 -4.08
N PHE A 359 -7.29 -5.51 -3.52
CA PHE A 359 -7.90 -5.87 -2.25
C PHE A 359 -7.27 -5.06 -1.12
N SER A 360 -8.13 -4.54 -0.25
CA SER A 360 -7.76 -3.90 1.02
C SER A 360 -8.71 -4.41 2.09
N GLU A 361 -8.15 -5.03 3.12
CA GLU A 361 -8.92 -5.66 4.18
C GLU A 361 -9.85 -6.76 3.67
N GLY A 362 -9.42 -7.55 2.67
CA GLY A 362 -10.22 -8.64 2.09
C GLY A 362 -11.38 -8.17 1.21
N LEU A 363 -11.53 -6.87 0.96
CA LEU A 363 -12.51 -6.31 0.04
C LEU A 363 -11.82 -5.52 -1.08
N ALA A 364 -12.25 -5.75 -2.31
CA ALA A 364 -11.86 -4.96 -3.47
C ALA A 364 -12.98 -4.01 -3.84
N ARG A 365 -12.64 -2.74 -4.04
CA ARG A 365 -13.56 -1.75 -4.58
C ARG A 365 -13.75 -2.00 -6.08
N VAL A 366 -15.01 -1.98 -6.53
CA VAL A 366 -15.40 -2.25 -7.91
C VAL A 366 -16.27 -1.13 -8.47
N GLN A 367 -16.23 -0.95 -9.79
CA GLN A 367 -17.06 0.01 -10.50
C GLN A 367 -17.94 -0.70 -11.53
N LYS A 368 -19.23 -0.35 -11.53
CA LYS A 368 -20.20 -0.72 -12.56
C LYS A 368 -20.97 0.53 -13.00
N GLY A 369 -20.86 0.89 -14.27
CA GLY A 369 -21.22 2.21 -14.77
C GLY A 369 -20.44 3.31 -14.05
N SER A 370 -21.14 4.32 -13.56
CA SER A 370 -20.55 5.41 -12.77
C SER A 370 -20.50 5.12 -11.26
N LYS A 371 -21.04 3.97 -10.82
CA LYS A 371 -21.22 3.67 -9.41
C LYS A 371 -20.20 2.68 -8.87
N TRP A 372 -19.90 2.83 -7.59
CA TRP A 372 -18.90 2.08 -6.85
C TRP A 372 -19.55 1.17 -5.81
N GLY A 373 -18.98 -0.01 -5.65
CA GLY A 373 -19.36 -1.04 -4.69
C GLY A 373 -18.13 -1.84 -4.28
N PHE A 374 -18.35 -2.99 -3.63
CA PHE A 374 -17.26 -3.81 -3.10
C PHE A 374 -17.54 -5.31 -3.28
N ILE A 375 -16.51 -6.05 -3.68
CA ILE A 375 -16.51 -7.51 -3.75
C ILE A 375 -15.53 -8.10 -2.74
N ASN A 376 -15.79 -9.33 -2.32
CA ASN A 376 -14.82 -10.09 -1.53
C ASN A 376 -13.79 -10.79 -2.41
N GLU A 377 -12.91 -11.49 -1.73
CA GLU A 377 -11.89 -12.38 -2.27
C GLU A 377 -12.38 -13.50 -3.20
N ASN A 378 -13.62 -13.94 -3.03
CA ASN A 378 -14.27 -14.89 -3.92
C ASN A 378 -14.89 -14.19 -5.13
N GLY A 379 -15.01 -12.86 -5.13
CA GLY A 379 -15.74 -12.11 -6.16
C GLY A 379 -17.22 -11.93 -5.93
N ASP A 380 -17.74 -12.35 -4.78
CA ASP A 380 -19.13 -12.10 -4.43
C ASP A 380 -19.31 -10.63 -4.10
N THR A 381 -20.39 -10.03 -4.62
CA THR A 381 -20.75 -8.65 -4.25
C THR A 381 -21.10 -8.59 -2.76
N ILE A 382 -20.32 -7.80 -2.04
CA ILE A 382 -20.51 -7.54 -0.61
C ILE A 382 -21.39 -6.31 -0.42
N ILE A 383 -21.09 -5.26 -1.20
CA ILE A 383 -21.81 -4.01 -1.18
C ILE A 383 -22.11 -3.64 -2.63
N ASP A 384 -23.39 -3.47 -2.94
CA ASP A 384 -23.84 -3.15 -4.29
C ASP A 384 -23.20 -1.85 -4.82
N THR A 385 -23.07 -1.77 -6.15
CA THR A 385 -22.52 -0.60 -6.83
C THR A 385 -23.51 0.56 -6.81
N VAL A 386 -23.59 1.28 -5.69
CA VAL A 386 -24.58 2.35 -5.45
C VAL A 386 -23.95 3.71 -5.13
N PHE A 387 -22.63 3.76 -4.89
CA PHE A 387 -21.94 4.99 -4.47
C PHE A 387 -21.40 5.77 -5.66
N ASP A 388 -21.40 7.09 -5.60
CA ASP A 388 -20.78 7.97 -6.61
C ASP A 388 -19.25 7.93 -6.54
N ASN A 389 -18.71 7.63 -5.35
CA ASN A 389 -17.29 7.38 -5.14
C ASN A 389 -17.10 6.56 -3.86
N ALA A 390 -15.94 5.94 -3.69
CA ALA A 390 -15.58 5.18 -2.51
C ALA A 390 -14.06 5.20 -2.32
N SER A 391 -13.56 5.19 -1.09
CA SER A 391 -12.17 4.81 -0.79
C SER A 391 -12.06 3.30 -0.63
N ASP A 392 -10.84 2.80 -0.58
CA ASP A 392 -10.61 1.43 -0.13
C ASP A 392 -10.89 1.34 1.39
N PHE A 393 -11.12 0.13 1.90
CA PHE A 393 -11.34 -0.08 3.32
C PHE A 393 -10.04 0.15 4.10
N SER A 394 -10.16 0.79 5.26
CA SER A 394 -9.10 1.00 6.24
C SER A 394 -9.72 0.99 7.62
N GLN A 395 -9.16 0.20 8.54
CA GLN A 395 -9.65 0.11 9.91
C GLN A 395 -11.13 -0.27 9.96
N GLY A 396 -11.57 -1.21 9.12
CA GLY A 396 -12.94 -1.72 9.07
C GLY A 396 -13.98 -0.78 8.43
N TYR A 397 -13.59 0.41 7.98
CA TYR A 397 -14.49 1.40 7.39
C TYR A 397 -14.00 1.91 6.04
N ALA A 398 -14.92 2.37 5.20
CA ALA A 398 -14.61 3.04 3.94
C ALA A 398 -15.35 4.38 3.86
N ALA A 399 -14.64 5.43 3.43
CA ALA A 399 -15.28 6.69 3.07
C ALA A 399 -16.00 6.49 1.75
N VAL A 400 -17.29 6.80 1.70
CA VAL A 400 -18.12 6.64 0.49
C VAL A 400 -18.89 7.91 0.20
N LYS A 401 -19.04 8.20 -1.08
CA LYS A 401 -19.74 9.37 -1.58
C LYS A 401 -21.05 8.94 -2.20
N LYS A 402 -22.15 9.57 -1.79
CA LYS A 402 -23.48 9.28 -2.32
C LYS A 402 -24.28 10.58 -2.48
N ASN A 403 -25.16 10.62 -3.45
CA ASN A 403 -26.19 11.64 -3.51
C ASN A 403 -27.21 11.49 -2.36
N THR A 404 -27.42 12.55 -1.60
CA THR A 404 -28.38 12.68 -0.51
C THR A 404 -29.61 13.51 -0.89
N GLY A 405 -29.66 14.03 -2.11
CA GLY A 405 -30.77 14.80 -2.65
C GLY A 405 -31.99 13.92 -2.93
N SER A 406 -33.17 14.54 -2.98
CA SER A 406 -34.37 13.88 -3.47
C SER A 406 -34.25 13.59 -4.97
N ALA A 407 -35.03 12.64 -5.49
CA ALA A 407 -35.04 12.28 -6.91
C ALA A 407 -35.21 13.50 -7.84
N GLY A 408 -36.01 14.51 -7.43
CA GLY A 408 -36.18 15.74 -8.21
C GLY A 408 -34.93 16.62 -8.32
N ILE A 409 -33.94 16.46 -7.44
CA ILE A 409 -32.64 17.15 -7.55
C ILE A 409 -31.76 16.43 -8.58
N GLU A 410 -31.77 15.10 -8.60
CA GLU A 410 -31.07 14.31 -9.62
C GLU A 410 -31.59 14.61 -11.02
N ASP A 411 -32.90 14.70 -11.16
CA ASP A 411 -33.58 14.96 -12.43
C ASP A 411 -33.52 16.43 -12.87
N SER A 412 -33.00 17.33 -12.02
CA SER A 412 -32.99 18.78 -12.29
C SER A 412 -32.04 19.19 -13.42
N GLY A 413 -31.03 18.37 -13.73
CA GLY A 413 -29.98 18.70 -14.70
C GLY A 413 -29.03 19.83 -14.27
N ASP A 414 -29.23 20.43 -13.10
CA ASP A 414 -28.35 21.47 -12.56
C ASP A 414 -27.15 20.82 -11.84
N ALA A 415 -26.01 20.77 -12.53
CA ALA A 415 -24.78 20.18 -12.01
C ALA A 415 -24.29 20.85 -10.71
N ALA A 416 -24.54 22.15 -10.50
CA ALA A 416 -24.12 22.85 -9.29
C ALA A 416 -25.02 22.47 -8.11
N LEU A 417 -26.32 22.34 -8.35
CA LEU A 417 -27.27 21.88 -7.34
C LEU A 417 -27.02 20.41 -6.99
N ILE A 418 -26.87 19.52 -7.98
CA ILE A 418 -26.56 18.10 -7.76
C ILE A 418 -25.29 17.95 -6.93
N LYS A 419 -24.22 18.69 -7.27
CA LYS A 419 -22.94 18.65 -6.55
C LYS A 419 -23.08 19.01 -5.06
N LYS A 420 -24.05 19.85 -4.69
CA LYS A 420 -24.32 20.22 -3.29
C LYS A 420 -24.86 19.05 -2.46
N TYR A 421 -25.50 18.08 -3.08
CA TYR A 421 -26.10 16.93 -2.41
C TYR A 421 -25.27 15.64 -2.53
N ILE A 422 -24.20 15.64 -3.32
CA ILE A 422 -23.25 14.52 -3.34
C ILE A 422 -22.27 14.70 -2.18
N LYS A 423 -22.51 13.98 -1.09
CA LYS A 423 -21.76 14.09 0.17
C LYS A 423 -21.04 12.80 0.52
N TRP A 424 -19.94 12.93 1.25
CA TRP A 424 -19.19 11.83 1.83
C TRP A 424 -19.77 11.46 3.18
N GLY A 425 -19.77 10.16 3.46
CA GLY A 425 -20.01 9.53 4.75
C GLY A 425 -19.12 8.31 4.89
N TYR A 426 -19.35 7.50 5.91
CA TYR A 426 -18.59 6.27 6.13
C TYR A 426 -19.50 5.07 6.23
N ILE A 427 -19.08 3.97 5.63
CA ILE A 427 -19.73 2.68 5.75
C ILE A 427 -18.82 1.69 6.46
N ASP A 428 -19.44 0.73 7.12
CA ASP A 428 -18.76 -0.50 7.53
C ASP A 428 -18.59 -1.47 6.34
N ARG A 429 -17.92 -2.59 6.58
CA ARG A 429 -17.71 -3.67 5.59
C ARG A 429 -18.98 -4.35 5.09
N LEU A 430 -20.14 -4.02 5.65
CA LEU A 430 -21.46 -4.53 5.23
C LEU A 430 -22.20 -3.53 4.35
N GLY A 431 -21.67 -2.32 4.18
CA GLY A 431 -22.33 -1.23 3.50
C GLY A 431 -23.32 -0.48 4.39
N SER A 432 -23.39 -0.79 5.69
CA SER A 432 -24.21 -0.03 6.62
C SER A 432 -23.59 1.34 6.82
N THR A 433 -24.39 2.39 6.73
CA THR A 433 -23.93 3.75 7.05
C THR A 433 -23.53 3.81 8.53
N PHE A 434 -22.23 3.95 8.77
CA PHE A 434 -21.65 4.15 10.10
C PHE A 434 -21.68 5.62 10.49
N ILE A 435 -21.35 6.51 9.54
CA ILE A 435 -21.40 7.97 9.68
C ILE A 435 -22.16 8.55 8.50
N SER A 436 -23.08 9.46 8.79
CA SER A 436 -23.97 10.09 7.81
C SER A 436 -23.23 10.85 6.70
N TYR A 437 -23.92 11.01 5.57
CA TYR A 437 -23.41 11.63 4.36
C TYR A 437 -23.54 13.15 4.41
N ASP A 438 -22.73 13.80 5.24
CA ASP A 438 -22.85 15.25 5.49
C ASP A 438 -21.62 16.05 5.05
N PHE A 439 -20.55 15.38 4.59
CA PHE A 439 -19.24 15.99 4.35
C PHE A 439 -18.98 16.28 2.87
N ASP A 440 -18.29 17.39 2.59
CA ASP A 440 -17.81 17.75 1.25
C ASP A 440 -16.58 16.94 0.84
N SER A 441 -15.78 16.53 1.83
CA SER A 441 -14.60 15.66 1.67
C SER A 441 -14.42 14.79 2.91
N ALA A 442 -13.86 13.60 2.73
CA ALA A 442 -13.55 12.65 3.79
C ALA A 442 -12.26 11.89 3.44
N SER A 443 -11.37 11.70 4.42
CA SER A 443 -10.21 10.82 4.29
C SER A 443 -10.57 9.39 4.72
N PRO A 444 -9.82 8.36 4.30
CA PRO A 444 -9.83 7.09 5.00
C PRO A 444 -9.42 7.27 6.48
N PHE A 445 -9.79 6.31 7.32
CA PHE A 445 -9.28 6.24 8.69
C PHE A 445 -7.79 5.88 8.72
N ASP A 446 -7.04 6.53 9.60
CA ASP A 446 -5.69 6.21 10.01
C ASP A 446 -5.68 6.00 11.53
N GLY A 447 -5.47 4.76 11.97
CA GLY A 447 -5.71 4.38 13.36
C GLY A 447 -7.18 4.58 13.76
N ASP A 448 -7.41 5.40 14.78
CA ASP A 448 -8.74 5.74 15.30
C ASP A 448 -9.35 7.01 14.68
N THR A 449 -8.63 7.65 13.76
CA THR A 449 -8.94 9.02 13.32
C THR A 449 -9.16 9.12 11.81
N ALA A 450 -10.19 9.85 11.39
CA ALA A 450 -10.34 10.33 10.02
C ALA A 450 -10.58 11.83 9.98
N LEU A 451 -10.38 12.43 8.80
CA LEU A 451 -10.63 13.85 8.57
C LEU A 451 -11.82 14.03 7.67
N VAL A 452 -12.59 15.06 7.99
CA VAL A 452 -13.73 15.46 7.18
C VAL A 452 -13.75 16.96 6.99
N LEU A 453 -14.30 17.37 5.86
CA LEU A 453 -14.52 18.76 5.53
C LEU A 453 -16.02 19.00 5.36
N GLN A 454 -16.57 20.00 6.06
CA GLN A 454 -17.94 20.45 5.88
C GLN A 454 -17.95 21.97 5.82
N ASP A 455 -18.46 22.54 4.73
CA ASP A 455 -18.51 23.99 4.51
C ASP A 455 -17.13 24.66 4.73
N ASN A 456 -16.08 24.05 4.17
CA ASN A 456 -14.66 24.40 4.33
C ASN A 456 -14.11 24.34 5.75
N LYS A 457 -14.87 23.87 6.74
CA LYS A 457 -14.38 23.61 8.10
C LYS A 457 -13.90 22.18 8.21
N CYS A 458 -12.70 22.01 8.71
CA CYS A 458 -12.14 20.69 8.96
C CYS A 458 -12.58 20.20 10.33
N SER A 459 -12.93 18.91 10.43
CA SER A 459 -13.18 18.23 11.70
C SER A 459 -12.46 16.89 11.71
N THR A 460 -12.13 16.41 12.91
CA THR A 460 -11.64 15.04 13.09
C THR A 460 -12.79 14.16 13.54
N ILE A 461 -12.82 12.94 13.01
CA ILE A 461 -13.71 11.88 13.47
C ILE A 461 -12.85 10.89 14.23
N LYS A 462 -13.19 10.62 15.48
CA LYS A 462 -12.55 9.60 16.30
C LYS A 462 -13.48 8.45 16.58
N ILE A 463 -13.07 7.23 16.28
CA ILE A 463 -13.82 6.01 16.59
C ILE A 463 -13.48 5.58 18.02
N SER A 464 -14.50 5.44 18.87
CA SER A 464 -14.33 4.96 20.26
C SER A 464 -14.39 3.44 20.39
N ASP A 465 -14.79 2.72 19.33
CA ASP A 465 -14.90 1.26 19.30
C ASP A 465 -13.56 0.52 19.10
N ILE A 466 -12.49 1.22 18.69
CA ILE A 466 -11.16 0.61 18.57
C ILE A 466 -10.60 0.37 19.96
N LYS A 467 -10.50 -0.91 20.35
CA LYS A 467 -9.87 -1.32 21.60
C LYS A 467 -8.41 -1.66 21.36
N SER A 468 -7.52 -0.73 21.69
CA SER A 468 -6.09 -1.00 21.73
C SER A 468 -5.71 -1.64 23.06
N MET A 469 -5.03 -2.79 23.01
CA MET A 469 -4.50 -3.49 24.18
C MET A 469 -3.10 -2.96 24.54
N GLN A 470 -2.64 -3.28 25.76
CA GLN A 470 -1.27 -2.96 26.18
C GLN A 470 -0.25 -3.63 25.24
N SER A 471 0.76 -2.87 24.81
CA SER A 471 1.83 -3.39 23.96
C SER A 471 2.62 -4.49 24.67
N LEU A 472 2.93 -5.54 23.92
CA LEU A 472 3.67 -6.72 24.38
C LEU A 472 5.09 -6.72 23.78
N SER A 473 6.05 -7.39 24.41
CA SER A 473 7.40 -7.53 23.84
C SER A 473 7.94 -8.95 24.00
N THR A 474 8.74 -9.40 23.02
CA THR A 474 9.35 -10.72 23.02
C THR A 474 10.66 -10.73 22.23
N ALA A 475 11.64 -11.53 22.66
CA ALA A 475 12.89 -11.73 21.91
C ALA A 475 12.82 -12.89 20.91
N ASP A 476 11.68 -13.59 20.84
CA ASP A 476 11.48 -14.74 19.96
C ASP A 476 10.86 -14.30 18.63
N PRO A 477 11.60 -14.28 17.51
CA PRO A 477 11.05 -13.92 16.21
C PRO A 477 10.05 -14.97 15.68
N TYR A 478 10.00 -16.16 16.27
CA TYR A 478 9.04 -17.21 15.92
C TYR A 478 7.88 -17.28 16.90
N LYS A 479 7.65 -16.21 17.67
CA LYS A 479 6.56 -16.15 18.63
C LYS A 479 5.22 -16.43 17.95
N VAL A 480 4.50 -17.42 18.46
CA VAL A 480 3.10 -17.67 18.10
C VAL A 480 2.17 -16.87 18.99
N TRP A 481 1.09 -16.35 18.38
CA TRP A 481 0.02 -15.65 19.10
C TRP A 481 -1.22 -16.52 19.15
N LYS A 482 -1.99 -16.42 20.25
CA LYS A 482 -3.21 -17.21 20.42
C LYS A 482 -4.38 -16.29 20.73
N ILE A 483 -5.44 -16.41 19.93
CA ILE A 483 -6.72 -15.73 20.19
C ILE A 483 -7.69 -16.77 20.73
N LYS A 484 -8.14 -16.54 21.96
CA LYS A 484 -9.15 -17.38 22.62
C LYS A 484 -10.50 -16.70 22.57
N PHE A 485 -11.44 -17.31 21.86
CA PHE A 485 -12.83 -16.86 21.80
C PHE A 485 -13.61 -17.36 23.02
N SER A 486 -14.62 -16.58 23.43
CA SER A 486 -15.49 -16.93 24.56
C SER A 486 -16.34 -18.17 24.31
N LYS A 487 -16.50 -18.56 23.04
CA LYS A 487 -17.22 -19.75 22.60
C LYS A 487 -16.44 -20.50 21.51
N PRO A 488 -16.70 -21.81 21.32
CA PRO A 488 -16.17 -22.57 20.19
C PRO A 488 -16.59 -21.95 18.86
N ILE A 489 -15.62 -21.77 17.96
CA ILE A 489 -15.81 -21.28 16.61
C ILE A 489 -16.44 -22.39 15.77
N ASP A 490 -17.29 -22.02 14.82
CA ASP A 490 -17.75 -22.92 13.77
C ASP A 490 -16.63 -23.16 12.76
N ASP A 491 -16.08 -24.37 12.79
CA ASP A 491 -14.99 -24.84 11.93
C ASP A 491 -15.51 -25.69 10.75
N LYS A 492 -16.83 -25.78 10.55
CA LYS A 492 -17.42 -26.61 9.49
C LYS A 492 -17.05 -26.09 8.11
N ALA A 493 -16.49 -26.97 7.30
CA ALA A 493 -16.27 -26.76 5.86
C ALA A 493 -17.61 -26.53 5.15
N VAL A 494 -17.73 -25.43 4.40
CA VAL A 494 -18.81 -25.27 3.42
C VAL A 494 -18.47 -26.17 2.25
N LYS A 495 -19.29 -27.20 1.99
CA LYS A 495 -19.18 -27.97 0.75
C LYS A 495 -19.63 -27.07 -0.40
N ASN A 496 -18.78 -26.93 -1.42
CA ASN A 496 -19.23 -26.46 -2.72
C ASN A 496 -20.12 -27.57 -3.32
N GLU A 497 -21.32 -27.23 -3.79
CA GLU A 497 -22.22 -28.23 -4.39
C GLU A 497 -21.69 -28.75 -5.75
N ASP A 498 -20.70 -28.05 -6.34
CA ASP A 498 -20.20 -28.33 -7.69
C ASP A 498 -18.77 -28.90 -7.78
N ASP A 499 -18.01 -28.99 -6.67
CA ASP A 499 -16.69 -29.64 -6.68
C ASP A 499 -16.32 -30.18 -5.29
N ASP A 500 -15.88 -31.44 -5.22
CA ASP A 500 -15.60 -32.21 -3.99
C ASP A 500 -14.35 -31.72 -3.23
N THR A 501 -13.85 -30.51 -3.53
CA THR A 501 -12.76 -29.87 -2.81
C THR A 501 -13.24 -29.31 -1.47
N VAL A 502 -12.76 -29.91 -0.37
CA VAL A 502 -12.95 -29.39 0.99
C VAL A 502 -11.92 -28.27 1.23
N ILE A 503 -12.38 -27.01 1.21
CA ILE A 503 -11.55 -25.88 1.61
C ILE A 503 -11.56 -25.82 3.15
N ASN A 504 -10.37 -25.91 3.78
CA ASN A 504 -10.21 -25.60 5.20
C ASN A 504 -10.51 -24.11 5.44
N ASN A 505 -11.76 -23.81 5.80
CA ASN A 505 -12.33 -22.45 5.85
C ASN A 505 -11.76 -21.56 6.98
N ILE A 506 -10.89 -22.08 7.84
CA ILE A 506 -10.33 -21.35 8.98
C ILE A 506 -9.32 -20.31 8.51
N ASP A 507 -8.37 -20.67 7.64
CA ASP A 507 -7.36 -19.71 7.16
C ASP A 507 -8.02 -18.55 6.43
N MET A 508 -8.96 -18.80 5.51
CA MET A 508 -9.67 -17.72 4.80
C MET A 508 -10.48 -16.84 5.76
N THR A 509 -11.27 -17.45 6.65
CA THR A 509 -12.07 -16.69 7.62
C THR A 509 -11.17 -15.86 8.54
N MET A 510 -10.03 -16.41 8.97
CA MET A 510 -9.12 -15.67 9.85
C MET A 510 -8.34 -14.59 9.10
N THR A 511 -7.87 -14.82 7.88
CA THR A 511 -7.22 -13.78 7.05
C THR A 511 -8.15 -12.59 6.79
N ASP A 512 -9.44 -12.83 6.62
CA ASP A 512 -10.44 -11.77 6.45
C ASP A 512 -10.71 -10.95 7.73
N ASN A 513 -10.48 -11.53 8.91
CA ASN A 513 -10.87 -10.95 10.20
C ASN A 513 -9.68 -10.67 11.13
N ILE A 514 -8.47 -11.11 10.80
CA ILE A 514 -7.27 -10.94 11.63
C ILE A 514 -6.12 -10.57 10.71
N LYS A 515 -5.48 -9.45 11.03
CA LYS A 515 -4.33 -8.94 10.28
C LYS A 515 -3.13 -8.82 11.20
N VAL A 516 -1.95 -9.00 10.62
CA VAL A 516 -0.70 -8.61 11.26
C VAL A 516 0.02 -7.64 10.35
N THR A 517 0.31 -6.45 10.85
CA THR A 517 1.03 -5.40 10.11
C THR A 517 2.29 -4.99 10.85
N ASP A 518 3.31 -4.57 10.12
CA ASP A 518 4.47 -3.89 10.70
C ASP A 518 4.14 -2.45 11.11
N LYS A 519 5.10 -1.75 11.72
CA LYS A 519 4.98 -0.35 12.14
C LYS A 519 4.64 0.64 11.02
N ASN A 520 4.84 0.27 9.75
CA ASN A 520 4.52 1.09 8.60
C ASN A 520 3.15 0.71 7.99
N GLY A 521 2.39 -0.17 8.63
CA GLY A 521 1.12 -0.70 8.13
C GLY A 521 1.28 -1.73 7.01
N LYS A 522 2.49 -2.22 6.74
CA LYS A 522 2.70 -3.26 5.74
C LYS A 522 2.27 -4.61 6.29
N TYR A 523 1.49 -5.35 5.52
CA TYR A 523 1.07 -6.70 5.88
C TYR A 523 2.24 -7.66 6.06
N VAL A 524 2.13 -8.47 7.10
CA VAL A 524 3.02 -9.57 7.42
C VAL A 524 2.29 -10.87 7.10
N ASP A 525 2.91 -11.71 6.27
CA ASP A 525 2.33 -12.97 5.82
C ASP A 525 2.36 -14.01 6.96
N VAL A 526 1.23 -14.18 7.63
CA VAL A 526 1.01 -15.12 8.73
C VAL A 526 0.05 -16.22 8.31
N SER A 527 0.08 -17.36 8.99
CA SER A 527 -0.88 -18.45 8.78
C SER A 527 -1.65 -18.78 10.04
N PHE A 528 -2.85 -19.33 9.92
CA PHE A 528 -3.72 -19.64 11.05
C PHE A 528 -3.90 -21.14 11.22
N SER A 529 -3.95 -21.58 12.47
CA SER A 529 -4.27 -22.97 12.81
C SER A 529 -5.23 -23.04 13.99
N LEU A 530 -6.14 -24.00 13.97
CA LEU A 530 -7.06 -24.25 15.08
C LEU A 530 -6.37 -25.16 16.10
N GLU A 531 -6.00 -24.61 17.26
CA GLU A 531 -5.37 -25.37 18.34
C GLU A 531 -6.42 -26.07 19.21
N ALA A 532 -7.54 -25.40 19.45
CA ALA A 532 -8.70 -25.93 20.17
C ALA A 532 -9.98 -25.34 19.57
N PRO A 533 -11.17 -25.89 19.84
CA PRO A 533 -12.42 -25.43 19.22
C PRO A 533 -12.71 -23.93 19.37
N ASN A 534 -12.12 -23.24 20.35
CA ASN A 534 -12.24 -21.81 20.55
C ASN A 534 -10.89 -21.06 20.57
N VAL A 535 -9.81 -21.67 20.07
CA VAL A 535 -8.46 -21.09 20.10
C VAL A 535 -7.84 -21.16 18.70
N ILE A 536 -7.59 -19.98 18.14
CA ILE A 536 -6.85 -19.80 16.89
C ILE A 536 -5.42 -19.40 17.22
N THR A 537 -4.48 -20.08 16.59
CA THR A 537 -3.06 -19.76 16.62
C THR A 537 -2.68 -19.00 15.37
N ILE A 538 -2.04 -17.85 15.55
CA ILE A 538 -1.39 -17.07 14.50
C ILE A 538 0.07 -17.50 14.48
N ASN A 539 0.46 -18.12 13.38
CA ASN A 539 1.82 -18.58 13.16
C ASN A 539 2.61 -17.47 12.45
N PRO A 540 3.86 -17.22 12.86
CA PRO A 540 4.71 -16.20 12.25
C PRO A 540 5.02 -16.53 10.78
N PRO A 541 5.57 -15.57 10.02
CA PRO A 541 6.19 -15.86 8.73
C PRO A 541 7.22 -16.99 8.84
N TYR A 542 7.45 -17.70 7.74
CA TYR A 542 8.46 -18.77 7.70
C TYR A 542 9.87 -18.29 8.10
N GLU A 543 10.21 -17.04 7.77
CA GLU A 543 11.49 -16.41 8.10
C GLU A 543 11.51 -15.80 9.53
N GLY A 544 10.39 -15.90 10.26
CA GLY A 544 10.16 -15.21 11.52
C GLY A 544 9.81 -13.73 11.34
N TYR A 545 9.39 -13.10 12.43
CA TYR A 545 9.28 -11.64 12.50
C TYR A 545 10.68 -11.02 12.51
N GLU A 546 10.87 -9.90 11.80
CA GLU A 546 12.10 -9.11 11.86
C GLU A 546 12.34 -8.57 13.29
N THR A 547 13.58 -8.61 13.75
CA THR A 547 13.97 -8.12 15.08
C THR A 547 14.07 -6.59 15.13
N SER A 548 13.93 -6.01 16.32
CA SER A 548 13.89 -4.56 16.56
C SER A 548 12.77 -3.84 15.78
N GLN A 549 11.64 -4.51 15.61
CA GLN A 549 10.47 -4.00 14.89
C GLN A 549 9.21 -4.12 15.75
N ASP A 550 8.27 -3.23 15.48
CA ASP A 550 6.93 -3.22 16.06
C ASP A 550 5.92 -3.75 15.05
N TYR A 551 4.93 -4.45 15.56
CA TYR A 551 3.85 -5.07 14.83
C TYR A 551 2.52 -4.83 15.54
N THR A 552 1.43 -4.95 14.80
CA THR A 552 0.08 -4.87 15.35
C THR A 552 -0.74 -6.03 14.83
N ILE A 553 -1.39 -6.77 15.74
CA ILE A 553 -2.44 -7.73 15.40
C ILE A 553 -3.77 -6.99 15.46
N THR A 554 -4.49 -6.93 14.35
CA THR A 554 -5.81 -6.29 14.27
C THR A 554 -6.88 -7.35 14.08
N ILE A 555 -7.77 -7.51 15.05
CA ILE A 555 -8.96 -8.37 14.95
C ILE A 555 -10.14 -7.49 14.51
N LEU A 556 -10.63 -7.75 13.31
CA LEU A 556 -11.73 -7.09 12.62
C LEU A 556 -12.93 -8.03 12.61
N SER A 557 -13.81 -7.95 13.60
CA SER A 557 -15.10 -8.65 13.50
C SER A 557 -16.04 -7.86 12.58
N ASN A 558 -16.67 -8.49 11.58
CA ASN A 558 -17.67 -7.82 10.73
C ASN A 558 -18.76 -8.77 10.22
N ASN A 559 -19.98 -8.26 9.96
CA ASN A 559 -21.13 -9.17 9.93
C ASN A 559 -21.18 -10.29 8.87
N LYS A 560 -20.29 -10.33 7.87
CA LYS A 560 -20.44 -11.24 6.71
C LYS A 560 -19.49 -12.44 6.74
N TYR A 561 -18.22 -12.26 7.15
CA TYR A 561 -17.30 -13.35 7.52
C TYR A 561 -17.04 -13.39 9.01
N ASN A 562 -18.03 -12.99 9.81
CA ASN A 562 -17.96 -13.10 11.25
C ASN A 562 -17.39 -14.45 11.65
N ILE A 563 -16.46 -14.41 12.58
CA ILE A 563 -16.15 -15.56 13.41
C ILE A 563 -17.47 -15.95 14.08
N ARG A 564 -18.01 -17.10 13.68
CA ARG A 564 -19.27 -17.64 14.21
C ARG A 564 -18.97 -18.63 15.30
N ASP A 565 -19.84 -18.70 16.29
CA ASP A 565 -19.87 -19.86 17.16
C ASP A 565 -20.65 -21.02 16.52
N LYS A 566 -20.58 -22.21 17.13
CA LYS A 566 -21.32 -23.40 16.67
C LYS A 566 -22.85 -23.26 16.67
N ASP A 567 -23.37 -22.24 17.34
CA ASP A 567 -24.80 -21.93 17.38
C ASP A 567 -25.20 -20.95 16.25
N GLY A 568 -24.24 -20.53 15.41
CA GLY A 568 -24.43 -19.57 14.33
C GLY A 568 -24.44 -18.11 14.79
N ASN A 569 -24.17 -17.83 16.07
CA ASN A 569 -24.03 -16.45 16.54
C ASN A 569 -22.72 -15.88 16.04
N THR A 570 -22.73 -14.58 15.81
CA THR A 570 -21.62 -13.89 15.21
C THR A 570 -20.86 -13.05 16.23
N LEU A 571 -19.54 -13.00 16.09
CA LEU A 571 -18.72 -12.05 16.83
C LEU A 571 -19.22 -10.62 16.54
N LYS A 572 -19.36 -9.80 17.58
CA LYS A 572 -19.88 -8.43 17.43
C LYS A 572 -18.83 -7.58 16.71
N PRO A 573 -19.26 -6.72 15.76
CA PRO A 573 -18.35 -5.80 15.09
C PRO A 573 -17.53 -5.01 16.10
N SER A 574 -16.21 -5.15 16.00
CA SER A 574 -15.24 -4.45 16.84
C SER A 574 -13.87 -4.58 16.20
N ILE A 575 -13.03 -3.60 16.49
CA ILE A 575 -11.64 -3.56 16.08
C ILE A 575 -10.82 -3.67 17.36
N ILE A 576 -10.04 -4.74 17.46
CA ILE A 576 -9.12 -4.94 18.58
C ILE A 576 -7.71 -4.89 18.02
N GLU A 577 -6.91 -3.95 18.51
CA GLU A 577 -5.50 -3.84 18.15
C GLU A 577 -4.63 -4.35 19.29
N ILE A 578 -3.70 -5.25 18.98
CA ILE A 578 -2.76 -5.83 19.93
C ILE A 578 -1.35 -5.52 19.42
N PRO A 579 -0.75 -4.41 19.86
CA PRO A 579 0.62 -4.08 19.48
C PRO A 579 1.62 -5.02 20.15
N PHE A 580 2.69 -5.38 19.45
CA PHE A 580 3.81 -6.12 20.00
C PHE A 580 5.15 -5.77 19.33
N SER A 581 6.25 -5.92 20.06
CA SER A 581 7.60 -5.65 19.57
C SER A 581 8.48 -6.90 19.65
N ILE A 582 9.29 -7.12 18.62
CA ILE A 582 10.38 -8.10 18.66
C ILE A 582 11.65 -7.38 19.12
N VAL A 583 12.14 -7.69 20.31
CA VAL A 583 13.38 -7.14 20.85
C VAL A 583 14.57 -8.03 20.48
N ASN A 584 15.77 -7.45 20.42
CA ASN A 584 17.01 -8.19 20.18
C ASN A 584 17.45 -9.01 21.39
#